data_AF-A0A171KW23-F1
#
_entry.id   AF-A0A171KW23-F1
#
_cell.length_a   1.000
_cell.length_b   1.000
_cell.length_c   1.000
_cell.angle_alpha   90.00
_cell.angle_beta   90.00
_cell.angle_gamma   90.00
#
_symmetry.space_group_name_H-M   'P 1'
#
loop_
_entity.id
_entity.type
_entity.pdbx_description
1 polymer ?
#
loop_
_entity_poly.entity_id
_entity_poly.type
_entity_poly.pdbx_seq_one_letter_code
_entity_poly.pdbx_strand_id
1 'polypeptide(L)'
;MNIAMSVFGGRLGAILDWARMHREAPETARHAGLEPELMQYLEQAIELRLEALRRHLSPDELNRLDGSTGPEWETFAAQGERLLANRVSPKTKAARELVARYRELSLRTVAQDMSLAVKLKQAYTSEPILALGHFVGPQLRAYLEAAAS
;
A
#
# COMPACT_ATOMS: atom_id res chain seq x y z
N MET A 1 9.94 7.92 -2.83
CA MET A 1 10.19 6.50 -2.53
C MET A 1 9.18 5.66 -3.31
N ASN A 2 9.37 5.48 -4.62
CA ASN A 2 8.46 4.65 -5.44
C ASN A 2 9.09 4.11 -6.74
N ILE A 3 10.44 4.17 -6.88
CA ILE A 3 11.11 3.70 -8.11
C ILE A 3 11.02 2.18 -8.20
N ALA A 4 11.23 1.44 -7.10
CA ALA A 4 11.08 -0.02 -7.11
C ALA A 4 9.64 -0.45 -7.45
N MET A 5 8.62 0.21 -6.90
CA MET A 5 7.22 -0.13 -7.21
C MET A 5 6.85 0.19 -8.66
N SER A 6 7.32 1.32 -9.22
CA SER A 6 7.03 1.68 -10.62
C SER A 6 7.83 0.86 -11.62
N VAL A 7 9.07 0.46 -11.29
CA VAL A 7 9.95 -0.35 -12.15
C VAL A 7 9.52 -1.82 -12.16
N PHE A 8 9.05 -2.36 -11.02
CA PHE A 8 8.67 -3.77 -10.91
C PHE A 8 7.16 -4.05 -11.09
N GLY A 9 6.38 -3.03 -11.44
CA GLY A 9 4.94 -3.13 -11.63
C GLY A 9 4.20 -3.56 -10.36
N GLY A 10 4.75 -3.23 -9.19
CA GLY A 10 4.24 -3.63 -7.89
C GLY A 10 4.29 -5.14 -7.58
N ARG A 11 5.01 -5.95 -8.37
CA ARG A 11 5.14 -7.39 -8.08
C ARG A 11 6.10 -7.60 -6.91
N LEU A 12 5.56 -8.07 -5.78
CA LEU A 12 6.32 -8.30 -4.55
C LEU A 12 7.53 -9.21 -4.78
N GLY A 13 7.36 -10.32 -5.52
CA GLY A 13 8.47 -11.23 -5.83
C GLY A 13 9.64 -10.54 -6.54
N ALA A 14 9.36 -9.69 -7.52
CA ALA A 14 10.40 -8.96 -8.25
C ALA A 14 11.12 -7.92 -7.37
N ILE A 15 10.39 -7.28 -6.45
CA ILE A 15 10.97 -6.35 -5.46
C ILE A 15 11.90 -7.11 -4.50
N LEU A 16 11.47 -8.28 -4.03
CA LEU A 16 12.26 -9.14 -3.15
C LEU A 16 13.51 -9.68 -3.86
N ASP A 17 13.39 -10.09 -5.12
CA ASP A 17 14.52 -10.54 -5.94
C ASP A 17 15.53 -9.42 -6.18
N TRP A 18 15.05 -8.21 -6.49
CA TRP A 18 15.88 -7.03 -6.66
C TRP A 18 16.62 -6.64 -5.38
N ALA A 19 15.94 -6.68 -4.23
CA ALA A 19 16.56 -6.42 -2.93
C ALA A 19 17.65 -7.47 -2.62
N ARG A 20 17.38 -8.76 -2.84
CA ARG A 20 18.36 -9.84 -2.68
C ARG A 20 19.59 -9.64 -3.57
N MET A 21 19.40 -9.28 -4.84
CA MET A 21 20.51 -9.01 -5.77
C MET A 21 21.45 -7.93 -5.23
N HIS A 22 20.91 -6.81 -4.73
CA HIS A 22 21.73 -5.74 -4.18
C HIS A 22 22.36 -6.06 -2.83
N ARG A 23 21.77 -6.96 -2.04
CA ARG A 23 22.40 -7.46 -0.82
C ARG A 23 23.64 -8.31 -1.11
N GLU A 24 23.56 -9.14 -2.15
CA GLU A 24 24.65 -10.03 -2.56
C GLU A 24 25.75 -9.29 -3.34
N ALA A 25 25.40 -8.20 -4.03
CA ALA A 25 26.31 -7.39 -4.84
C ALA A 25 26.08 -5.87 -4.62
N PRO A 26 26.47 -5.29 -3.47
CA PRO A 26 26.13 -3.91 -3.09
C PRO A 26 26.63 -2.83 -4.06
N GLU A 27 27.76 -3.08 -4.73
CA GLU A 27 28.31 -2.21 -5.76
C GLU A 27 27.35 -1.95 -6.93
N THR A 28 26.42 -2.88 -7.19
CA THR A 28 25.40 -2.73 -8.24
C THR A 28 24.32 -1.70 -7.87
N ALA A 29 24.14 -1.37 -6.60
CA ALA A 29 23.18 -0.34 -6.15
C ALA A 29 23.80 1.07 -6.14
N ARG A 30 25.14 1.16 -6.10
CA ARG A 30 25.86 2.40 -5.84
C ARG A 30 25.67 3.44 -6.95
N HIS A 31 25.60 2.99 -8.21
CA HIS A 31 25.34 3.88 -9.34
C HIS A 31 23.93 4.50 -9.33
N ALA A 32 23.01 3.96 -8.51
CA ALA A 32 21.66 4.48 -8.33
C ALA A 32 21.56 5.43 -7.12
N GLY A 33 22.68 5.78 -6.47
CA GLY A 33 22.71 6.62 -5.28
C GLY A 33 22.17 5.94 -4.02
N LEU A 34 22.07 4.61 -4.04
CA LEU A 34 21.62 3.79 -2.91
C LEU A 34 22.84 3.24 -2.19
N GLU A 35 23.44 4.05 -1.31
CA GLU A 35 24.53 3.58 -0.45
C GLU A 35 24.06 2.37 0.41
N PRO A 36 24.96 1.43 0.75
CA PRO A 36 24.60 0.20 1.45
C PRO A 36 23.79 0.39 2.73
N GLU A 37 24.07 1.44 3.50
CA GLU A 37 23.38 1.75 4.75
C GLU A 37 21.91 2.15 4.52
N LEU A 38 21.65 2.90 3.43
CA LEU A 38 20.29 3.26 3.04
C LEU A 38 19.53 2.02 2.56
N MET A 39 20.18 1.13 1.80
CA MET A 39 19.59 -0.14 1.39
C MET A 39 19.22 -1.00 2.60
N GLN A 40 20.14 -1.15 3.55
CA GLN A 40 19.91 -1.91 4.77
C GLN A 40 18.75 -1.34 5.60
N TYR A 41 18.62 -0.02 5.68
CA TYR A 41 17.51 0.65 6.35
C TYR A 41 16.17 0.37 5.65
N LEU A 42 16.12 0.49 4.31
CA LEU A 42 14.92 0.24 3.52
C LEU A 42 14.48 -1.22 3.64
N GLU A 43 15.41 -2.18 3.58
CA GLU A 43 15.11 -3.61 3.76
C GLU A 43 14.49 -3.89 5.12
N GLN A 44 15.05 -3.35 6.21
CA GLN A 44 14.48 -3.50 7.55
C GLN A 44 13.06 -2.94 7.63
N ALA A 45 12.82 -1.76 7.04
CA ALA A 45 11.49 -1.13 7.03
C ALA A 45 10.46 -1.91 6.19
N ILE A 46 10.90 -2.57 5.11
CA ILE A 46 10.07 -3.44 4.28
C ILE A 46 9.74 -4.74 5.04
N GLU A 47 10.74 -5.40 5.64
CA GLU A 47 10.53 -6.65 6.37
C GLU A 47 9.57 -6.48 7.55
N LEU A 48 9.64 -5.37 8.30
CA LEU A 48 8.68 -5.10 9.37
C LEU A 48 7.22 -5.06 8.88
N ARG A 49 6.99 -4.51 7.68
CA ARG A 49 5.65 -4.48 7.06
C ARG A 49 5.24 -5.83 6.52
N LEU A 50 6.15 -6.56 5.88
CA LEU A 50 5.89 -7.91 5.39
C LEU A 50 5.57 -8.86 6.55
N GLU A 51 6.26 -8.74 7.67
CA GLU A 51 6.00 -9.54 8.87
C GLU A 51 4.60 -9.26 9.43
N ALA A 52 4.21 -7.98 9.52
CA ALA A 52 2.86 -7.62 9.92
C ALA A 52 1.80 -8.22 8.96
N LEU A 53 2.04 -8.19 7.65
CA LEU A 53 1.14 -8.80 6.66
C LEU A 53 1.07 -10.34 6.78
N ARG A 54 2.21 -11.01 7.03
CA ARG A 54 2.32 -12.48 7.17
C ARG A 54 1.52 -13.04 8.35
N ARG A 55 1.20 -12.22 9.35
CA ARG A 55 0.31 -12.61 10.47
C ARG A 55 -1.15 -12.80 10.04
N HIS A 56 -1.54 -12.21 8.91
CA HIS A 56 -2.93 -12.23 8.41
C HIS A 56 -3.08 -12.94 7.06
N LEU A 57 -2.02 -12.95 6.24
CA LEU A 57 -2.02 -13.50 4.88
C LEU A 57 -0.95 -14.60 4.76
N SER A 58 -1.31 -15.69 4.09
CA SER A 58 -0.35 -16.72 3.67
C SER A 58 0.58 -16.19 2.56
N PRO A 59 1.74 -16.84 2.32
CA PRO A 59 2.63 -16.48 1.22
C PRO A 59 1.95 -16.47 -0.15
N ASP A 60 1.08 -17.45 -0.43
CA ASP A 60 0.33 -17.51 -1.70
C ASP A 60 -0.66 -16.36 -1.83
N GLU A 61 -1.34 -15.99 -0.74
CA GLU A 61 -2.24 -14.84 -0.71
C GLU A 61 -1.50 -13.51 -0.92
N LEU A 62 -0.30 -13.36 -0.36
CA LEU A 62 0.54 -12.18 -0.60
C LEU A 62 0.96 -12.07 -2.07
N ASN A 63 1.32 -13.20 -2.70
CA ASN A 63 1.70 -13.23 -4.10
C ASN A 63 0.54 -12.93 -5.06
N ARG A 64 -0.70 -13.11 -4.62
CA ARG A 64 -1.92 -12.81 -5.38
C ARG A 64 -2.31 -11.32 -5.34
N LEU A 65 -1.70 -10.52 -4.47
CA LEU A 65 -1.99 -9.09 -4.39
C LEU A 65 -1.53 -8.38 -5.68
N ASP A 66 -2.41 -7.55 -6.23
CA ASP A 66 -2.13 -6.73 -7.40
C ASP A 66 -1.49 -5.40 -6.98
N GLY A 67 -0.17 -5.41 -6.85
CA GLY A 67 0.60 -4.20 -6.57
C GLY A 67 0.66 -3.18 -7.71
N SER A 68 0.17 -3.52 -8.92
CA SER A 68 0.12 -2.56 -10.03
C SER A 68 -0.86 -1.40 -9.76
N THR A 69 -1.78 -1.59 -8.81
CA THR A 69 -2.76 -0.58 -8.36
C THR A 69 -2.16 0.61 -7.59
N GLY A 70 -0.84 0.62 -7.35
CA GLY A 70 -0.15 1.67 -6.58
C GLY A 70 -0.40 3.11 -7.08
N PRO A 71 -0.26 3.42 -8.39
CA PRO A 71 -0.53 4.75 -8.93
C PRO A 71 -1.99 5.19 -8.75
N GLU A 72 -2.95 4.27 -8.87
CA GLU A 72 -4.36 4.57 -8.59
C GLU A 72 -4.61 4.86 -7.11
N TRP A 73 -3.91 4.17 -6.21
CA TRP A 73 -3.97 4.44 -4.77
C TRP A 73 -3.38 5.81 -4.40
N GLU A 74 -2.28 6.21 -5.04
CA GLU A 74 -1.69 7.54 -4.87
C GLU A 74 -2.66 8.63 -5.36
N THR A 75 -3.25 8.42 -6.53
CA THR A 75 -4.28 9.33 -7.08
C THR A 75 -5.51 9.41 -6.18
N PHE A 76 -5.96 8.27 -5.66
CA PHE A 76 -7.06 8.18 -4.70
C PHE A 76 -6.77 8.98 -3.43
N ALA A 77 -5.59 8.77 -2.83
CA ALA A 77 -5.18 9.48 -1.62
C ALA A 77 -5.15 10.99 -1.86
N ALA A 78 -4.55 11.46 -2.96
CA ALA A 78 -4.52 12.87 -3.30
C ALA A 78 -5.91 13.50 -3.45
N GLN A 79 -6.89 12.76 -3.98
CA GLN A 79 -8.28 13.21 -4.06
C GLN A 79 -8.94 13.30 -2.68
N GLY A 80 -8.73 12.29 -1.83
CA GLY A 80 -9.23 12.27 -0.46
C GLY A 80 -8.66 13.42 0.38
N GLU A 81 -7.36 13.64 0.32
CA GLU A 81 -6.68 14.74 1.03
C GLU A 81 -7.20 16.11 0.58
N ARG A 82 -7.55 16.30 -0.70
CA ARG A 82 -8.19 17.53 -1.17
C ARG A 82 -9.58 17.73 -0.56
N LEU A 83 -10.38 16.68 -0.39
CA LEU A 83 -11.69 16.80 0.27
C LEU A 83 -11.54 17.16 1.75
N LEU A 84 -10.56 16.55 2.44
CA LEU A 84 -10.24 16.84 3.84
C LEU A 84 -9.76 18.29 4.02
N ALA A 85 -8.80 18.73 3.19
CA ALA A 85 -8.25 20.08 3.24
C ALA A 85 -9.34 21.15 3.02
N ASN A 86 -10.31 20.88 2.14
CA ASN A 86 -11.44 21.75 1.88
C ASN A 86 -12.61 21.56 2.86
N ARG A 87 -12.46 20.70 3.87
CA ARG A 87 -13.49 20.36 4.88
C ARG A 87 -14.84 19.97 4.26
N VAL A 88 -14.79 19.27 3.13
CA VAL A 88 -16.00 18.83 2.41
C VAL A 88 -16.76 17.83 3.27
N SER A 89 -18.04 18.09 3.51
CA SER A 89 -18.87 17.21 4.35
C SER A 89 -18.91 15.75 3.81
N PRO A 90 -18.82 14.74 4.68
CA PRO A 90 -18.89 13.33 4.29
C PRO A 90 -20.25 12.93 3.71
N LYS A 91 -21.29 13.76 3.88
CA LYS A 91 -22.64 13.51 3.32
C LYS A 91 -22.82 13.99 1.89
N THR A 92 -21.77 14.54 1.27
CA THR A 92 -21.83 15.06 -0.10
C THR A 92 -21.78 13.94 -1.15
N LYS A 93 -22.15 14.27 -2.39
CA LYS A 93 -22.02 13.35 -3.53
C LYS A 93 -20.55 12.96 -3.76
N ALA A 94 -19.64 13.92 -3.70
CA ALA A 94 -18.20 13.69 -3.88
C ALA A 94 -17.64 12.70 -2.85
N ALA A 95 -18.07 12.78 -1.58
CA ALA A 95 -17.67 11.84 -0.55
C ALA A 95 -18.17 10.41 -0.84
N ARG A 96 -19.42 10.26 -1.28
CA ARG A 96 -19.97 8.95 -1.70
C ARG A 96 -19.24 8.37 -2.92
N GLU A 97 -18.91 9.21 -3.90
CA GLU A 97 -18.13 8.80 -5.08
C GLU A 97 -16.72 8.33 -4.65
N LEU A 98 -16.10 9.01 -3.69
CA LEU A 98 -14.81 8.58 -3.13
C LEU A 98 -14.94 7.22 -2.40
N VAL A 99 -16.00 7.01 -1.61
CA VAL A 99 -16.26 5.70 -0.97
C VAL A 99 -16.44 4.58 -2.00
N ALA A 100 -17.16 4.84 -3.10
CA ALA A 100 -17.31 3.85 -4.17
C ALA A 100 -15.96 3.49 -4.80
N ARG A 101 -15.14 4.51 -5.12
CA ARG A 101 -13.79 4.31 -5.66
C ARG A 101 -12.87 3.55 -4.69
N TYR A 102 -12.96 3.84 -3.39
CA TYR A 102 -12.21 3.12 -2.37
C TYR A 102 -12.53 1.63 -2.37
N ARG A 103 -13.82 1.28 -2.44
CA ARG A 103 -14.29 -0.12 -2.47
C ARG A 103 -13.81 -0.84 -3.73
N GLU A 104 -13.97 -0.21 -4.90
CA GLU A 104 -13.53 -0.76 -6.18
C GLU A 104 -12.02 -1.04 -6.17
N LEU A 105 -11.21 -0.05 -5.76
CA LEU A 105 -9.76 -0.17 -5.76
C LEU A 105 -9.28 -1.22 -4.73
N SER A 106 -9.92 -1.29 -3.56
CA SER A 106 -9.66 -2.33 -2.56
C SER A 106 -9.87 -3.74 -3.10
N LEU A 107 -10.94 -3.97 -3.86
CA LEU A 107 -11.21 -5.27 -4.48
C LEU A 107 -10.23 -5.59 -5.62
N ARG A 108 -9.84 -4.59 -6.41
CA ARG A 108 -8.82 -4.77 -7.46
C ARG A 108 -7.47 -5.20 -6.87
N THR A 109 -7.03 -4.58 -5.78
CA THR A 109 -5.76 -4.93 -5.11
C THR A 109 -5.71 -6.39 -4.65
N VAL A 110 -6.85 -7.03 -4.39
CA VAL A 110 -6.94 -8.45 -4.02
C VAL A 110 -7.43 -9.33 -5.17
N ALA A 111 -7.31 -8.87 -6.42
CA ALA A 111 -7.75 -9.60 -7.61
C ALA A 111 -9.22 -10.09 -7.53
N GLN A 112 -10.10 -9.25 -6.96
CA GLN A 112 -11.53 -9.52 -6.73
C GLN A 112 -11.82 -10.68 -5.74
N ASP A 113 -10.82 -11.15 -4.99
CA ASP A 113 -11.01 -12.16 -3.94
C ASP A 113 -11.57 -11.51 -2.66
N MET A 114 -12.87 -11.73 -2.41
CA MET A 114 -13.58 -11.18 -1.25
C MET A 114 -13.03 -11.68 0.09
N SER A 115 -12.54 -12.92 0.16
CA SER A 115 -11.97 -13.48 1.39
C SER A 115 -10.65 -12.76 1.70
N LEU A 116 -9.82 -12.59 0.68
CA LEU A 116 -8.57 -11.84 0.79
C LEU A 116 -8.82 -10.36 1.10
N ALA A 117 -9.89 -9.75 0.56
CA ALA A 117 -10.30 -8.39 0.91
C ALA A 117 -10.56 -8.21 2.41
N VAL A 118 -11.27 -9.17 3.02
CA VAL A 118 -11.57 -9.16 4.46
C VAL A 118 -10.30 -9.27 5.29
N LYS A 119 -9.41 -10.21 4.96
CA LYS A 119 -8.11 -10.38 5.64
C LYS A 119 -7.24 -9.13 5.51
N LEU A 120 -7.12 -8.57 4.31
CA LEU A 120 -6.31 -7.38 4.06
C LEU A 120 -6.86 -6.15 4.81
N LYS A 121 -8.18 -5.98 4.84
CA LYS A 121 -8.84 -4.96 5.67
C LYS A 121 -8.48 -5.15 7.14
N GLN A 122 -8.60 -6.38 7.66
CA GLN A 122 -8.28 -6.71 9.06
C GLN A 122 -6.81 -6.38 9.40
N ALA A 123 -5.87 -6.72 8.52
CA ALA A 123 -4.46 -6.40 8.69
C ALA A 123 -4.24 -4.88 8.83
N TYR A 124 -4.80 -4.08 7.92
CA TYR A 124 -4.68 -2.61 8.00
C TYR A 124 -5.38 -1.97 9.20
N THR A 125 -6.40 -2.62 9.77
CA THR A 125 -7.07 -2.12 10.98
C THR A 125 -6.40 -2.53 12.29
N SER A 126 -5.66 -3.65 12.30
CA SER A 126 -5.09 -4.23 13.53
C SER A 126 -3.60 -4.02 13.69
N GLU A 127 -2.87 -3.75 12.60
CA GLU A 127 -1.42 -3.55 12.60
C GLU A 127 -1.07 -2.06 12.41
N PRO A 128 -0.62 -1.33 13.44
CA PRO A 128 -0.31 0.09 13.35
C PRO A 128 0.72 0.45 12.27
N ILE A 129 1.72 -0.42 12.06
CA ILE A 129 2.76 -0.22 11.05
C ILE A 129 2.21 -0.25 9.62
N LEU A 130 1.17 -1.07 9.38
CA LEU A 130 0.50 -1.13 8.09
C LEU A 130 -0.42 0.07 7.90
N ALA A 131 -1.14 0.48 8.94
CA ALA A 131 -2.02 1.65 8.90
C ALA A 131 -1.27 2.95 8.56
N LEU A 132 -0.09 3.15 9.15
CA LEU A 132 0.76 4.33 8.92
C LEU A 132 1.46 4.31 7.56
N GLY A 133 1.71 3.13 6.99
CA GLY A 133 2.36 2.97 5.69
C GLY A 133 1.39 2.93 4.49
N HIS A 134 0.09 2.92 4.73
CA HIS A 134 -0.92 2.81 3.68
C HIS A 134 -1.23 4.17 3.05
N PHE A 135 -1.56 4.20 1.75
CA PHE A 135 -1.99 5.41 1.03
C PHE A 135 -3.18 6.11 1.70
N VAL A 136 -4.07 5.33 2.29
CA VAL A 136 -5.21 5.80 3.10
C VAL A 136 -4.80 5.81 4.57
N GLY A 137 -4.31 6.97 5.01
CA GLY A 137 -3.97 7.24 6.39
C GLY A 137 -5.19 7.32 7.32
N PRO A 138 -4.97 7.45 8.64
CA PRO A 138 -6.05 7.37 9.65
C PRO A 138 -7.16 8.41 9.45
N GLN A 139 -6.81 9.66 9.11
CA GLN A 139 -7.80 10.73 8.93
C GLN A 139 -8.71 10.48 7.73
N LEU A 140 -8.12 10.10 6.58
CA LEU A 140 -8.89 9.76 5.39
C LEU A 140 -9.75 8.51 5.61
N ARG A 141 -9.28 7.53 6.38
CA ARG A 141 -10.06 6.35 6.74
C ARG A 141 -11.31 6.72 7.55
N ALA A 142 -11.16 7.53 8.60
CA ALA A 142 -12.28 8.03 9.39
C ALA A 142 -13.29 8.82 8.55
N TYR A 143 -12.80 9.62 7.58
CA TYR A 143 -13.65 10.32 6.63
C TYR A 143 -14.47 9.38 5.74
N LEU A 144 -13.85 8.33 5.21
CA LEU A 144 -14.52 7.32 4.38
C LEU A 144 -15.57 6.54 5.17
N GLU A 145 -15.29 6.21 6.44
CA GLU A 145 -16.25 5.55 7.33
C GLU A 145 -17.47 6.44 7.60
N ALA A 146 -17.25 7.72 7.89
CA ALA A 146 -18.33 8.69 8.07
C ALA A 146 -19.15 8.92 6.78
N ALA A 147 -18.52 8.85 5.61
CA ALA A 147 -19.17 9.00 4.31
C ALA A 147 -19.92 7.75 3.83
N ALA A 148 -19.60 6.59 4.41
CA ALA A 148 -20.25 5.31 4.12
C ALA A 148 -21.48 5.01 4.99
N SER A 149 -21.72 5.85 6.01
CA SER A 149 -22.85 5.77 6.96
C SER A 149 -24.07 6.54 6.45
#